data_AF-A0A497XRF0-F1
#
_entry.id   AF-A0A497XRF0-F1
#
_cell.length_a   1.000
_cell.length_b   1.000
_cell.length_c   1.000
_cell.angle_alpha   90.00
_cell.angle_beta   90.00
_cell.angle_gamma   90.00
#
_symmetry.space_group_name_H-M   'P 1'
#
loop_
_entity.id
_entity.type
_entity.pdbx_description
1 polymer ?
#
loop_
_entity_poly.entity_id
_entity_poly.type
_entity_poly.pdbx_seq_one_letter_code
_entity_poly.pdbx_strand_id
1 'polypeptide(L)'
;MRVKFRISLYLEGKKLKKTDLKNRKDPLSIGMRYITEFKYLEATKWLLLAPDSYEKYALLGLINLALGQVEQAREFFSALEDAERETPLKVVIEIPEKDKRIEVQNISDIAGVLGFTP
;
A
#
# COMPACT_ATOMS: atom_id res chain seq x y z
N MET A 1 -9.56 12.32 -9.00
CA MET A 1 -8.25 11.81 -9.45
C MET A 1 -8.41 10.34 -9.81
N ARG A 2 -8.11 9.94 -11.06
CA ARG A 2 -8.20 8.53 -11.50
C ARG A 2 -6.88 7.85 -11.15
N VAL A 3 -6.94 6.80 -10.34
CA VAL A 3 -5.76 6.02 -9.92
C VAL A 3 -5.57 4.84 -10.86
N LYS A 4 -4.32 4.40 -11.07
CA LYS A 4 -4.01 3.25 -11.93
C LYS A 4 -4.62 1.95 -11.40
N PHE A 5 -4.73 1.83 -10.07
CA PHE A 5 -5.32 0.69 -9.38
C PHE A 5 -5.77 1.06 -7.97
N ARG A 6 -6.54 0.18 -7.36
CA ARG A 6 -7.00 0.27 -5.97
C ARG A 6 -6.17 -0.64 -5.07
N ILE A 7 -5.88 -0.17 -3.86
CA ILE A 7 -5.16 -0.95 -2.84
C ILE A 7 -6.19 -1.45 -1.83
N SER A 8 -6.24 -2.77 -1.64
CA SER A 8 -7.06 -3.44 -0.64
C SER A 8 -6.19 -4.09 0.41
N LEU A 9 -6.51 -3.87 1.68
CA LEU A 9 -5.75 -4.36 2.82
C LEU A 9 -6.47 -5.52 3.47
N TYR A 10 -5.74 -6.57 3.82
CA TYR A 10 -6.24 -7.75 4.52
C TYR A 10 -5.38 -8.01 5.75
N LEU A 11 -6.03 -8.25 6.89
CA LEU A 11 -5.36 -8.67 8.11
C LEU A 11 -6.00 -9.97 8.56
N GLU A 12 -5.19 -11.01 8.76
CA GLU A 12 -5.65 -12.34 9.19
C GLU A 12 -6.81 -12.88 8.31
N GLY A 13 -6.71 -12.66 6.99
CA GLY A 13 -7.72 -13.09 6.02
C GLY A 13 -8.96 -12.21 5.91
N LYS A 14 -9.15 -11.21 6.78
CA LYS A 14 -10.26 -10.26 6.71
C LYS A 14 -9.87 -9.00 5.93
N LYS A 15 -10.67 -8.64 4.91
CA LYS A 15 -10.54 -7.34 4.23
C LYS A 15 -10.84 -6.21 5.22
N LEU A 16 -9.87 -5.33 5.44
CA LEU A 16 -10.00 -4.19 6.34
C LEU A 16 -10.96 -3.15 5.76
N LYS A 17 -11.82 -2.63 6.64
CA LYS A 17 -12.68 -1.48 6.41
C LYS A 17 -12.24 -0.33 7.32
N LYS A 18 -12.68 0.88 6.99
CA LYS A 18 -12.48 2.07 7.83
C LYS A 18 -12.87 1.85 9.30
N THR A 19 -13.96 1.13 9.55
CA THR A 19 -14.47 0.85 10.89
C THR A 19 -13.50 0.01 11.73
N ASP A 20 -12.73 -0.87 11.10
CA ASP A 20 -11.76 -1.74 11.78
C ASP A 20 -10.54 -0.94 12.31
N LEU A 21 -10.28 0.25 11.73
CA LEU A 21 -9.14 1.11 12.07
C LEU A 21 -9.58 2.42 12.77
N LYS A 22 -10.87 2.60 13.07
CA LYS A 22 -11.42 3.88 13.57
C LYS A 22 -10.80 4.32 14.91
N ASN A 23 -10.55 3.36 15.81
CA ASN A 23 -10.07 3.63 17.16
C ASN A 23 -8.54 3.61 17.30
N ARG A 24 -7.83 3.23 16.23
CA ARG A 24 -6.36 3.23 16.23
C ARG A 24 -5.83 4.64 15.98
N LYS A 25 -4.79 5.01 16.73
CA LYS A 25 -4.22 6.36 16.73
C LYS A 25 -2.77 6.41 16.26
N ASP A 26 -2.13 5.26 16.10
CA ASP A 26 -0.78 5.19 15.55
C ASP A 26 -0.78 5.63 14.08
N PRO A 27 0.28 6.30 13.60
CA PRO A 27 0.33 6.84 12.24
C PRO A 27 0.15 5.78 11.15
N LEU A 28 0.71 4.58 11.34
CA LEU A 28 0.59 3.47 10.38
C LEU A 28 -0.89 3.08 10.20
N SER A 29 -1.61 2.81 11.28
CA SER A 29 -3.03 2.45 11.23
C SER A 29 -3.91 3.58 10.69
N ILE A 30 -3.58 4.85 10.99
CA ILE A 30 -4.28 5.98 10.39
C ILE A 30 -4.04 6.04 8.88
N GLY A 31 -2.79 5.84 8.43
CA GLY A 31 -2.44 5.74 7.02
C GLY A 31 -3.22 4.64 6.31
N MET A 32 -3.22 3.43 6.87
CA MET A 32 -4.00 2.29 6.37
C MET A 32 -5.50 2.62 6.28
N ARG A 33 -6.06 3.33 7.27
CA ARG A 33 -7.47 3.74 7.25
C ARG A 33 -7.76 4.62 6.03
N TYR A 34 -6.90 5.59 5.75
CA TYR A 34 -7.06 6.45 4.57
C TYR A 34 -6.94 5.68 3.25
N ILE A 35 -6.11 4.62 3.19
CA ILE A 35 -6.08 3.70 2.04
C ILE A 35 -7.43 3.02 1.84
N THR A 36 -8.07 2.52 2.90
CA THR A 36 -9.42 1.91 2.79
C THR A 36 -10.50 2.90 2.33
N GLU A 37 -10.24 4.21 2.45
CA GLU A 37 -11.10 5.29 1.98
C GLU A 37 -10.69 5.84 0.59
N PHE A 38 -9.68 5.24 -0.07
CA PHE A 38 -9.08 5.69 -1.32
C PHE A 38 -8.49 7.12 -1.28
N LYS A 39 -8.11 7.57 -0.08
CA LYS A 39 -7.53 8.90 0.19
C LYS A 39 -6.01 8.80 0.25
N TYR A 40 -5.39 8.57 -0.90
CA TYR A 40 -3.98 8.22 -0.99
C TYR A 40 -3.02 9.35 -0.58
N LEU A 41 -3.35 10.61 -0.85
CA LEU A 41 -2.51 11.73 -0.42
C LEU A 41 -2.50 11.88 1.11
N GLU A 42 -3.65 11.71 1.74
CA GLU A 42 -3.77 11.69 3.20
C GLU A 42 -3.04 10.49 3.79
N ALA A 43 -3.18 9.31 3.18
CA ALA A 43 -2.45 8.11 3.60
C ALA A 43 -0.94 8.34 3.59
N THR A 44 -0.37 8.90 2.50
CA THR A 44 1.06 9.20 2.39
C THR A 44 1.55 10.09 3.53
N LYS A 45 0.81 11.16 3.88
CA LYS A 45 1.19 12.06 4.98
C LYS A 45 1.34 11.32 6.31
N TRP A 46 0.41 10.42 6.62
CA TRP A 46 0.44 9.64 7.86
C TRP A 46 1.51 8.55 7.84
N LEU A 47 1.71 7.89 6.70
CA LEU A 47 2.74 6.87 6.56
C LEU A 47 4.16 7.45 6.64
N LEU A 48 4.39 8.68 6.15
CA LEU A 48 5.67 9.36 6.33
C LEU A 48 5.99 9.67 7.80
N LEU A 49 4.97 9.82 8.64
CA LEU A 49 5.12 10.00 10.10
C LEU A 49 5.20 8.67 10.87
N ALA A 50 4.93 7.54 10.23
CA ALA A 50 5.00 6.24 10.87
C ALA A 50 6.46 5.81 11.10
N PRO A 51 6.73 5.01 12.14
CA PRO A 51 8.02 4.34 12.29
C PRO A 51 8.37 3.52 11.04
N ASP A 52 9.67 3.36 10.81
CA ASP A 52 10.18 2.56 9.70
C ASP A 52 9.76 1.10 9.89
N SER A 53 9.10 0.56 8.87
CA SER A 53 8.54 -0.79 8.87
C SER A 53 8.32 -1.23 7.43
N TYR A 54 8.31 -2.54 7.21
CA TYR A 54 7.97 -3.10 5.90
C TYR A 54 6.63 -2.55 5.39
N GLU A 55 5.61 -2.50 6.24
CA GLU A 55 4.28 -2.02 5.88
C GLU A 55 4.28 -0.57 5.43
N LYS A 56 5.01 0.31 6.14
CA LYS A 56 5.14 1.72 5.76
C LYS A 56 5.66 1.85 4.33
N TYR A 57 6.79 1.21 4.04
CA TYR A 57 7.45 1.35 2.75
C TYR A 57 6.66 0.67 1.63
N ALA A 58 6.08 -0.51 1.89
CA ALA A 58 5.25 -1.21 0.91
C ALA A 58 4.02 -0.38 0.53
N LEU A 59 3.33 0.18 1.53
CA LEU A 59 2.15 1.00 1.28
C LEU A 59 2.50 2.33 0.60
N LEU A 60 3.61 2.97 0.98
CA LEU A 60 4.09 4.19 0.32
C LEU A 60 4.44 3.92 -1.15
N GLY A 61 5.20 2.87 -1.45
CA GLY A 61 5.57 2.51 -2.82
C GLY A 61 4.33 2.21 -3.68
N LEU A 62 3.39 1.42 -3.14
CA LEU A 62 2.13 1.10 -3.83
C LEU A 62 1.26 2.32 -4.06
N ILE A 63 1.14 3.23 -3.09
CA ILE A 63 0.40 4.49 -3.24
C ILE A 63 1.01 5.33 -4.36
N ASN A 64 2.33 5.56 -4.34
CA ASN A 64 3.00 6.35 -5.36
C ASN A 64 2.82 5.73 -6.75
N LEU A 65 2.90 4.40 -6.85
CA LEU A 65 2.65 3.71 -8.11
C LEU A 65 1.19 3.84 -8.57
N ALA A 66 0.22 3.78 -7.66
CA ALA A 66 -1.19 4.00 -7.96
C ALA A 66 -1.48 5.42 -8.46
N LEU A 67 -0.69 6.40 -7.99
CA LEU A 67 -0.70 7.80 -8.42
C LEU A 67 0.11 8.04 -9.71
N GLY A 68 0.85 7.04 -10.20
CA GLY A 68 1.71 7.16 -11.38
C GLY A 68 3.10 7.77 -11.10
N GLN A 69 3.46 7.96 -9.84
CA GLN A 69 4.76 8.47 -9.39
C GLN A 69 5.78 7.32 -9.29
N VAL A 70 6.27 6.87 -10.46
CA VAL A 70 7.08 5.64 -10.56
C VAL A 70 8.42 5.75 -9.85
N GLU A 71 9.17 6.83 -10.05
CA GLU A 71 10.50 6.97 -9.43
C GLU A 71 10.41 7.03 -7.90
N GLN A 72 9.44 7.77 -7.37
CA GLN A 72 9.20 7.84 -5.93
C GLN A 72 8.76 6.48 -5.36
N ALA A 73 8.02 5.68 -6.13
CA ALA A 73 7.68 4.32 -5.73
C ALA A 73 8.92 3.42 -5.60
N ARG A 74 9.90 3.56 -6.51
CA ARG A 74 11.17 2.81 -6.47
C ARG A 74 11.97 3.10 -5.21
N GLU A 75 12.08 4.36 -4.82
CA GLU A 75 12.80 4.75 -3.61
C GLU A 75 12.23 4.04 -2.38
N PHE A 76 10.90 4.01 -2.24
CA PHE A 76 10.26 3.29 -1.13
C PHE A 76 10.39 1.78 -1.23
N PHE A 77 10.36 1.21 -2.44
CA PHE A 77 10.57 -0.22 -2.59
C PHE A 77 12.00 -0.66 -2.33
N SER A 78 12.99 0.19 -2.62
CA SER A 78 14.39 -0.07 -2.26
C SER A 78 14.56 -0.11 -0.74
N ALA A 79 13.86 0.77 -0.01
CA ALA A 79 13.87 0.77 1.45
C ALA A 79 13.16 -0.44 2.11
N LEU A 80 12.47 -1.30 1.33
CA LEU A 80 11.85 -2.52 1.87
C LEU A 80 12.86 -3.61 2.20
N GLU A 81 13.99 -3.67 1.48
CA GLU A 81 14.95 -4.78 1.58
C GLU A 81 15.54 -4.90 3.00
N ASP A 82 15.67 -3.76 3.69
CA ASP A 82 16.24 -3.67 5.03
C ASP A 82 15.18 -3.56 6.15
N ALA A 83 13.89 -3.55 5.80
CA ALA A 83 12.81 -3.27 6.74
C ALA A 83 12.17 -4.54 7.33
N GLU A 84 12.05 -4.60 8.65
CA GLU A 84 11.36 -5.68 9.33
C GLU A 84 9.84 -5.57 9.18
N ARG A 85 9.17 -6.73 9.11
CA ARG A 85 7.72 -6.80 9.00
C ARG A 85 7.09 -6.80 10.39
N GLU A 86 6.25 -5.81 10.67
CA GLU A 86 5.62 -5.65 11.98
C GLU A 86 4.26 -6.34 12.10
N THR A 87 3.62 -6.66 10.97
CA THR A 87 2.24 -7.15 10.95
C THR A 87 2.03 -8.28 9.93
N PRO A 88 0.99 -9.11 10.09
CA PRO A 88 0.60 -10.09 9.07
C PRO A 88 -0.19 -9.45 7.91
N LEU A 89 0.03 -8.16 7.63
CA LEU A 89 -0.69 -7.42 6.60
C LEU A 89 -0.46 -8.06 5.22
N LYS A 90 -1.56 -8.29 4.53
CA LYS A 90 -1.60 -8.69 3.13
C LYS A 90 -2.17 -7.57 2.30
N VAL A 91 -1.55 -7.31 1.15
CA VAL A 91 -1.96 -6.24 0.24
C VAL A 91 -2.41 -6.84 -1.09
N VAL A 92 -3.56 -6.40 -1.57
CA VAL A 92 -4.13 -6.82 -2.85
C VAL A 92 -4.31 -5.59 -3.74
N ILE A 93 -3.76 -5.65 -4.94
CA ILE A 93 -3.96 -4.67 -6.01
C ILE A 93 -5.20 -5.07 -6.80
N GLU A 94 -6.16 -4.15 -6.91
CA GLU A 94 -7.38 -4.33 -7.71
C GLU A 94 -7.33 -3.38 -8.93
N ILE A 95 -7.44 -3.92 -10.14
CA ILE A 95 -7.53 -3.16 -11.40
C ILE A 95 -8.93 -3.39 -11.97
N PRO A 96 -9.92 -2.54 -11.62
CA PRO A 96 -11.31 -2.78 -11.98
C PRO A 96 -11.54 -2.87 -13.49
N GLU A 97 -10.80 -2.08 -14.26
CA GLU A 97 -10.93 -2.02 -15.73
C GLU A 97 -10.48 -3.32 -16.43
N LYS A 98 -9.68 -4.15 -15.76
CA LYS A 98 -9.17 -5.41 -16.29
C LYS A 98 -9.76 -6.64 -15.58
N ASP A 99 -10.67 -6.42 -14.63
CA ASP A 99 -11.17 -7.44 -13.68
C ASP A 99 -10.04 -8.29 -13.05
N LYS A 100 -8.91 -7.62 -12.72
CA LYS A 100 -7.73 -8.29 -12.17
C LYS A 100 -7.54 -7.95 -10.69
N ARG A 101 -7.20 -8.97 -9.91
CA ARG A 101 -6.75 -8.86 -8.53
C ARG A 101 -5.43 -9.60 -8.37
N ILE A 102 -4.44 -8.95 -7.78
CA ILE A 102 -3.12 -9.53 -7.53
C ILE A 102 -2.80 -9.36 -6.05
N GLU A 103 -2.55 -10.46 -5.36
CA GLU A 103 -1.94 -10.43 -4.02
C GLU A 103 -0.46 -10.10 -4.19
N VAL A 104 0.00 -9.08 -3.47
CA VAL A 104 1.40 -8.66 -3.46
C VAL A 104 2.11 -9.52 -2.43
N GLN A 105 2.86 -10.53 -2.88
CA GLN A 105 3.77 -11.28 -2.03
C GLN A 105 5.16 -10.66 -2.06
N ASN A 106 5.60 -10.24 -3.25
CA ASN A 106 6.89 -9.62 -3.52
C ASN A 106 6.74 -8.42 -4.47
N ILE A 107 7.75 -7.54 -4.53
CA ILE A 107 7.75 -6.38 -5.44
C ILE A 107 7.66 -6.83 -6.92
N SER A 108 8.22 -8.00 -7.25
CA SER A 108 8.16 -8.59 -8.59
C SER A 108 6.73 -8.91 -9.06
N ASP A 109 5.76 -9.13 -8.15
CA ASP A 109 4.36 -9.37 -8.51
C ASP A 109 3.70 -8.12 -9.12
N ILE A 110 4.22 -6.95 -8.73
CA ILE A 110 3.74 -5.64 -9.18
C ILE A 110 4.29 -5.34 -10.60
N ALA A 111 5.48 -5.88 -10.89
CA ALA A 111 6.24 -5.57 -12.09
C ALA A 111 5.52 -5.95 -13.39
N GLY A 112 5.09 -7.21 -13.49
CA GLY A 112 4.46 -7.76 -14.69
C GLY A 112 3.07 -7.21 -15.00
N VAL A 113 2.43 -6.53 -14.04
CA VAL A 113 1.05 -6.04 -14.18
C VAL A 113 0.99 -4.56 -14.57
N LEU A 114 1.94 -3.78 -14.05
CA LEU A 114 1.92 -2.32 -14.16
C LEU A 114 3.04 -1.76 -15.06
N GLY A 115 3.84 -2.64 -15.68
CA GLY A 115 5.01 -2.24 -16.46
C GLY A 115 6.08 -1.59 -15.59
N PHE A 116 6.14 -1.99 -14.33
CA PHE A 116 7.13 -1.55 -13.36
C PHE A 116 8.29 -2.55 -13.42
N THR A 117 9.52 -2.09 -13.48
CA THR A 117 10.69 -2.97 -13.27
C THR A 117 11.38 -2.43 -12.02
N PRO A 118 11.48 -3.24 -10.94
CA PRO A 118 12.23 -2.86 -9.75
C PRO A 118 13.68 -2.55 -10.10
#